data_AF-A0A4Z1T199-F1
#
_entry.id   AF-A0A4Z1T199-F1
#
_cell.length_a   1.000
_cell.length_b   1.000
_cell.length_c   1.000
_cell.angle_alpha   90.00
_cell.angle_beta   90.00
_cell.angle_gamma   90.00
#
_symmetry.space_group_name_H-M   'P 1'
#
loop_
_entity.id
_entity.type
_entity.pdbx_description
1 polymer ?
#
loop_
_entity_poly.entity_id
_entity_poly.type
_entity_poly.pdbx_seq_one_letter_code
_entity_poly.pdbx_strand_id
1 'polypeptide(L)'
;MLGTIDRSSGRAAPEIDVLEGSVEVKARATGECDANSKFTIPGVEGEFCKKCSETGEAPINGACADPSTVTTAECANGVCTGCGTGTDYFLFYGGCYKTDSSPGNKLCKTVVAGKCTVLQDNSPAFIKSEVLYLCSDTSEDAGGKENCGTCTYAPTPGGNSGGNGGSTTSRAGEVFTCKSCLPGFGLVGENDKTCKACTVQNCKTCDTDEKTCSACLPPSARPTTPPLPSRPASCDSCPRTAPPTSVRARLHRVSD
;
A
#
# COMPACT_ATOMS: atom_id res chain seq x y z
N MET A 1 19.78 -62.21 30.86
CA MET A 1 18.61 -61.30 30.88
C MET A 1 19.11 -59.92 30.50
N LEU A 2 18.87 -59.53 29.25
CA LEU A 2 19.20 -58.21 28.70
C LEU A 2 18.12 -57.21 29.12
N GLY A 3 18.54 -56.05 29.62
CA GLY A 3 17.73 -54.85 29.76
C GLY A 3 17.72 -54.05 28.45
N THR A 4 16.64 -53.31 28.25
CA THR A 4 16.12 -52.75 27.00
C THR A 4 16.86 -51.54 26.42
N ILE A 5 16.79 -51.44 25.09
CA ILE A 5 17.36 -50.45 24.17
C ILE A 5 16.45 -49.21 24.10
N ASP A 6 17.04 -48.01 24.26
CA ASP A 6 16.43 -46.73 23.87
C ASP A 6 16.96 -46.33 22.49
N ARG A 7 16.05 -46.02 21.54
CA ARG A 7 16.34 -45.69 20.14
C ARG A 7 15.95 -44.25 19.86
N SER A 8 16.99 -43.42 19.70
CA SER A 8 17.09 -42.21 18.86
C SER A 8 16.15 -42.20 17.63
N SER A 9 15.57 -41.04 17.29
CA SER A 9 15.95 -40.24 16.10
C SER A 9 14.87 -39.22 15.68
N GLY A 10 15.30 -37.96 15.48
CA GLY A 10 14.51 -36.90 14.84
C GLY A 10 15.26 -35.56 14.80
N ARG A 11 16.59 -35.60 14.67
CA ARG A 11 17.40 -34.40 14.38
C ARG A 11 17.10 -33.97 12.95
N ALA A 12 16.59 -32.76 12.75
CA ALA A 12 16.63 -32.12 11.44
C ALA A 12 18.11 -31.97 11.06
N ALA A 13 18.56 -32.77 10.10
CA ALA A 13 19.89 -32.66 9.53
C ALA A 13 19.98 -31.35 8.73
N PRO A 14 21.10 -30.61 8.81
CA PRO A 14 21.44 -29.67 7.77
C PRO A 14 21.96 -30.50 6.58
N GLU A 15 21.31 -30.41 5.43
CA GLU A 15 21.97 -30.79 4.17
C GLU A 15 23.10 -29.79 3.96
N ILE A 16 24.32 -30.27 4.13
CA ILE A 16 25.55 -29.56 3.77
C ILE A 16 25.82 -29.93 2.31
N ASP A 17 25.54 -28.99 1.41
CA ASP A 17 26.19 -28.96 0.11
C ASP A 17 27.41 -28.03 0.25
N VAL A 18 28.60 -28.64 0.34
CA VAL A 18 29.87 -27.91 0.34
C VAL A 18 30.16 -27.54 -1.11
N LEU A 19 30.29 -26.26 -1.43
CA LEU A 19 31.29 -25.69 -2.35
C LEU A 19 31.13 -24.15 -2.43
N GLU A 20 32.07 -23.46 -1.78
CA GLU A 20 32.55 -22.07 -2.02
C GLU A 20 31.54 -20.94 -2.26
N GLY A 21 31.14 -20.28 -1.16
CA GLY A 21 30.54 -18.95 -1.19
C GLY A 21 29.96 -18.63 0.18
N SER A 22 30.47 -17.60 0.84
CA SER A 22 30.03 -17.15 2.16
C SER A 22 28.57 -16.67 2.12
N VAL A 23 27.60 -17.59 2.28
CA VAL A 23 26.21 -17.22 2.52
C VAL A 23 26.03 -17.08 4.02
N GLU A 24 26.07 -15.84 4.51
CA GLU A 24 25.62 -15.53 5.85
C GLU A 24 24.14 -15.91 5.95
N VAL A 25 23.82 -16.98 6.70
CA VAL A 25 22.44 -17.28 7.09
C VAL A 25 22.03 -16.24 8.13
N LYS A 26 21.67 -15.05 7.66
CA LYS A 26 21.02 -14.05 8.48
C LYS A 26 19.69 -14.67 8.93
N ALA A 27 19.52 -14.88 10.23
CA ALA A 27 18.20 -15.17 10.79
C ALA A 27 17.26 -14.08 10.27
N ARG A 28 16.24 -14.46 9.50
CA ARG A 28 15.23 -13.50 9.05
C ARG A 28 14.61 -12.90 10.31
N ALA A 29 14.47 -11.57 10.34
CA ALA A 29 13.92 -10.91 11.50
C ALA A 29 12.39 -11.03 11.43
N THR A 30 11.80 -11.54 12.51
CA THR A 30 10.35 -11.56 12.72
C THR A 30 9.76 -10.16 12.50
N GLY A 31 8.59 -10.07 11.89
CA GLY A 31 7.93 -8.79 11.62
C GLY A 31 8.38 -8.08 10.34
N GLU A 32 9.30 -8.65 9.55
CA GLU A 32 9.73 -8.08 8.27
C GLU A 32 8.84 -8.56 7.10
N CYS A 33 8.55 -7.67 6.16
CA CYS A 33 7.97 -8.07 4.88
C CYS A 33 9.00 -8.88 4.07
N ASP A 34 8.52 -9.83 3.27
CA ASP A 34 9.35 -10.51 2.27
C ASP A 34 9.89 -9.52 1.23
N ALA A 35 10.95 -9.89 0.53
CA ALA A 35 11.57 -9.03 -0.49
C ALA A 35 10.52 -8.59 -1.53
N ASN A 36 10.53 -7.30 -1.88
CA ASN A 36 9.58 -6.68 -2.82
C ASN A 36 8.09 -6.84 -2.45
N SER A 37 7.78 -7.23 -1.21
CA SER A 37 6.40 -7.41 -0.74
C SER A 37 5.88 -6.21 0.04
N LYS A 38 6.58 -5.07 -0.01
CA LYS A 38 6.13 -3.82 0.60
C LYS A 38 5.21 -3.05 -0.34
N PHE A 39 4.23 -2.36 0.22
CA PHE A 39 3.36 -1.45 -0.52
C PHE A 39 2.84 -0.32 0.37
N THR A 40 2.22 0.69 -0.23
CA THR A 40 1.57 1.80 0.48
C THR A 40 0.09 1.84 0.17
N ILE A 41 -0.70 2.39 1.09
CA ILE A 41 -2.14 2.62 0.91
C ILE A 41 -2.34 4.13 0.82
N PRO A 42 -2.91 4.65 -0.29
CA PRO A 42 -3.13 6.09 -0.42
C PRO A 42 -3.95 6.66 0.75
N GLY A 43 -3.45 7.74 1.35
CA GLY A 43 -4.10 8.37 2.51
C GLY A 43 -3.84 7.68 3.85
N VAL A 44 -2.95 6.68 3.90
CA VAL A 44 -2.46 6.08 5.15
C VAL A 44 -0.95 6.21 5.22
N GLU A 45 -0.44 6.62 6.39
CA GLU A 45 0.99 6.69 6.64
C GLU A 45 1.57 5.30 6.93
N GLY A 46 2.70 4.98 6.31
CA GLY A 46 3.43 3.74 6.52
C GLY A 46 3.57 2.86 5.28
N GLU A 47 4.43 1.85 5.41
CA GLU A 47 4.56 0.74 4.46
C GLU A 47 3.91 -0.50 5.07
N PHE A 48 3.28 -1.31 4.22
CA PHE A 48 2.55 -2.51 4.60
C PHE A 48 3.08 -3.72 3.83
N CYS A 49 2.92 -4.92 4.39
CA CYS A 49 3.36 -6.17 3.81
C CYS A 49 2.23 -6.85 3.03
N LYS A 50 2.52 -7.28 1.80
CA LYS A 50 1.72 -8.26 1.05
C LYS A 50 2.02 -9.69 1.47
N LYS A 51 3.24 -9.90 1.99
CA LYS A 51 3.78 -11.18 2.43
C LYS A 51 4.87 -10.97 3.47
N CYS A 52 4.91 -11.83 4.47
CA CYS A 52 5.93 -11.85 5.51
C CYS A 52 7.12 -12.71 5.13
N SER A 53 8.30 -12.29 5.60
CA SER A 53 9.55 -13.03 5.39
C SER A 53 9.54 -14.35 6.15
N GLU A 54 8.88 -14.39 7.31
CA GLU A 54 8.66 -15.57 8.13
C GLU A 54 7.43 -16.36 7.68
N THR A 55 7.58 -17.68 7.59
CA THR A 55 6.49 -18.57 7.14
C THR A 55 5.39 -18.75 8.17
N GLY A 56 5.70 -18.54 9.46
CA GLY A 56 4.77 -18.58 10.59
C GLY A 56 4.05 -17.26 10.85
N GLU A 57 4.37 -16.20 10.12
CA GLU A 57 3.70 -14.90 10.21
C GLU A 57 2.77 -14.69 9.02
N ALA A 58 1.88 -13.71 9.14
CA ALA A 58 1.14 -13.16 8.01
C ALA A 58 0.85 -11.68 8.23
N PRO A 59 0.53 -10.90 7.17
CA PRO A 59 0.19 -9.50 7.33
C PRO A 59 -1.15 -9.34 8.05
N ILE A 60 -1.11 -8.82 9.27
CA ILE A 60 -2.28 -8.45 10.07
C ILE A 60 -2.31 -6.92 10.17
N ASN A 61 -3.34 -6.30 9.60
CA ASN A 61 -3.39 -4.85 9.38
C ASN A 61 -2.13 -4.32 8.66
N GLY A 62 -1.56 -5.13 7.78
CA GLY A 62 -0.39 -4.81 6.96
C GLY A 62 0.96 -4.91 7.68
N ALA A 63 1.00 -5.26 8.97
CA ALA A 63 2.24 -5.61 9.67
C ALA A 63 2.38 -7.13 9.78
N CYS A 64 3.60 -7.64 9.67
CA CYS A 64 3.84 -9.06 9.88
C CYS A 64 3.71 -9.43 11.35
N ALA A 65 2.79 -10.35 11.64
CA ALA A 65 2.43 -10.75 12.98
C ALA A 65 1.96 -12.20 13.00
N ASP A 66 1.75 -12.73 14.21
CA ASP A 66 1.15 -14.04 14.42
C ASP A 66 -0.30 -14.06 13.89
N PRO A 67 -0.62 -14.93 12.91
CA PRO A 67 -1.94 -15.00 12.31
C PRO A 67 -3.02 -15.53 13.25
N SER A 68 -2.65 -16.18 14.37
CA SER A 68 -3.61 -16.67 15.38
C SER A 68 -4.40 -15.55 16.06
N THR A 69 -3.94 -14.30 15.92
CA THR A 69 -4.68 -13.09 16.33
C THR A 69 -6.00 -12.90 15.57
N VAL A 70 -6.14 -13.50 14.38
CA VAL A 70 -7.37 -13.52 13.59
C VAL A 70 -7.94 -14.94 13.61
N THR A 71 -8.98 -15.14 14.42
CA THR A 71 -9.59 -16.46 14.61
C THR A 71 -10.10 -17.02 13.28
N THR A 72 -9.79 -18.28 12.99
CA THR A 72 -10.14 -18.99 11.73
C THR A 72 -9.53 -18.40 10.45
N ALA A 73 -8.51 -17.55 10.55
CA ALA A 73 -7.76 -17.12 9.37
C ALA A 73 -7.03 -18.31 8.73
N GLU A 74 -7.03 -18.35 7.41
CA GLU A 74 -6.32 -19.32 6.60
C GLU A 74 -5.03 -18.66 6.14
N CYS A 75 -3.97 -18.81 6.93
CA CYS A 75 -2.67 -18.22 6.62
C CYS A 75 -1.57 -19.28 6.62
N ALA A 76 -0.72 -19.22 5.60
CA ALA A 76 0.43 -20.10 5.43
C ALA A 76 1.49 -19.41 4.59
N ASN A 77 2.77 -19.72 4.85
CA ASN A 77 3.90 -19.26 4.03
C ASN A 77 3.98 -17.72 3.89
N GLY A 78 3.70 -17.01 4.98
CA GLY A 78 3.82 -15.55 5.00
C GLY A 78 2.60 -14.79 4.47
N VAL A 79 1.51 -15.46 4.06
CA VAL A 79 0.30 -14.82 3.51
C VAL A 79 -0.98 -15.47 4.04
N CYS A 80 -2.09 -14.75 3.96
CA CYS A 80 -3.44 -15.25 4.18
C CYS A 80 -4.19 -15.39 2.87
N THR A 81 -5.01 -16.44 2.76
CA THR A 81 -5.99 -16.68 1.68
C THR A 81 -7.43 -16.49 2.16
N GLY A 82 -7.64 -16.39 3.47
CA GLY A 82 -8.93 -16.13 4.09
C GLY A 82 -8.75 -15.58 5.51
N CYS A 83 -9.70 -14.76 5.97
CA CYS A 83 -9.64 -14.09 7.28
C CYS A 83 -10.72 -14.57 8.25
N GLY A 84 -11.21 -15.79 8.03
CA GLY A 84 -12.30 -16.38 8.78
C GLY A 84 -13.68 -15.88 8.35
N THR A 85 -14.71 -16.52 8.89
CA THR A 85 -16.12 -16.12 8.71
C THR A 85 -16.66 -15.55 10.02
N GLY A 86 -17.58 -14.57 9.93
CA GLY A 86 -18.16 -13.94 11.13
C GLY A 86 -17.20 -12.99 11.88
N THR A 87 -16.07 -12.64 11.28
CA THR A 87 -15.12 -11.64 11.80
C THR A 87 -15.34 -10.28 11.11
N ASP A 88 -14.77 -9.24 11.68
CA ASP A 88 -14.67 -7.89 11.10
C ASP A 88 -13.39 -7.69 10.27
N TYR A 89 -12.69 -8.79 9.96
CA TYR A 89 -11.51 -8.83 9.13
C TYR A 89 -11.84 -9.20 7.69
N PHE A 90 -11.22 -8.51 6.74
CA PHE A 90 -11.29 -8.84 5.32
C PHE A 90 -9.92 -9.13 4.72
N LEU A 91 -9.92 -9.98 3.70
CA LEU A 91 -8.74 -10.29 2.92
C LEU A 91 -8.40 -9.13 1.98
N PHE A 92 -7.14 -8.70 2.02
CA PHE A 92 -6.61 -7.71 1.10
C PHE A 92 -5.10 -7.93 0.93
N TYR A 93 -4.64 -8.06 -0.32
CA TYR A 93 -3.22 -8.30 -0.67
C TYR A 93 -2.49 -9.29 0.24
N GLY A 94 -3.04 -10.49 0.41
CA GLY A 94 -2.39 -11.56 1.18
C GLY A 94 -2.39 -11.34 2.69
N GLY A 95 -3.16 -10.38 3.22
CA GLY A 95 -3.27 -10.12 4.65
C GLY A 95 -4.71 -9.94 5.12
N CYS A 96 -4.89 -9.95 6.44
CA CYS A 96 -6.16 -9.72 7.11
C CYS A 96 -6.23 -8.34 7.73
N TYR A 97 -7.23 -7.56 7.33
CA TYR A 97 -7.38 -6.17 7.71
C TYR A 97 -8.70 -5.94 8.43
N LYS A 98 -8.66 -5.23 9.55
CA LYS A 98 -9.81 -4.99 10.40
C LYS A 98 -10.55 -3.72 10.00
N THR A 99 -11.88 -3.75 9.97
CA THR A 99 -12.70 -2.59 9.55
C THR A 99 -12.73 -1.41 10.53
N ASP A 100 -12.39 -1.60 11.79
CA ASP A 100 -12.38 -0.55 12.81
C ASP A 100 -10.99 0.05 13.08
N SER A 101 -9.94 -0.54 12.48
CA SER A 101 -8.54 -0.21 12.75
C SER A 101 -7.80 0.18 11.47
N SER A 102 -6.85 1.11 11.58
CA SER A 102 -6.01 1.48 10.44
C SER A 102 -5.07 0.33 10.06
N PRO A 103 -4.85 0.04 8.77
CA PRO A 103 -5.38 0.77 7.61
C PRO A 103 -6.75 0.28 7.11
N GLY A 104 -7.28 -0.83 7.64
CA GLY A 104 -8.48 -1.46 7.10
C GLY A 104 -9.74 -0.58 7.15
N ASN A 105 -9.86 0.28 8.17
CA ASN A 105 -10.94 1.26 8.33
C ASN A 105 -10.94 2.38 7.28
N LYS A 106 -9.92 2.47 6.41
CA LYS A 106 -9.90 3.36 5.24
C LYS A 106 -10.34 2.67 3.96
N LEU A 107 -10.38 1.35 3.96
CA LEU A 107 -10.65 0.54 2.78
C LEU A 107 -12.07 0.01 2.78
N CYS A 108 -12.47 -0.63 3.89
CA CYS A 108 -13.70 -1.41 3.95
C CYS A 108 -14.64 -1.01 5.09
N LYS A 109 -15.93 -0.98 4.79
CA LYS A 109 -17.02 -0.65 5.71
C LYS A 109 -17.79 -1.90 6.14
N THR A 110 -18.06 -2.81 5.21
CA THR A 110 -18.82 -4.04 5.49
C THR A 110 -18.06 -5.27 5.02
N VAL A 111 -17.92 -6.23 5.93
CA VAL A 111 -17.32 -7.54 5.65
C VAL A 111 -18.39 -8.62 5.62
N VAL A 112 -18.31 -9.49 4.61
CA VAL A 112 -19.11 -10.72 4.56
C VAL A 112 -18.15 -11.85 4.20
N ALA A 113 -18.16 -12.93 4.99
CA ALA A 113 -17.32 -14.11 4.77
C ALA A 113 -15.84 -13.78 4.52
N GLY A 114 -15.27 -12.86 5.31
CA GLY A 114 -13.86 -12.47 5.19
C GLY A 114 -13.53 -11.62 3.95
N LYS A 115 -14.53 -11.11 3.22
CA LYS A 115 -14.35 -10.24 2.05
C LYS A 115 -14.97 -8.87 2.28
N CYS A 116 -14.34 -7.84 1.72
CA CYS A 116 -14.94 -6.53 1.67
C CYS A 116 -16.08 -6.49 0.65
N THR A 117 -17.28 -6.11 1.09
CA THR A 117 -18.47 -6.01 0.22
C THR A 117 -18.96 -4.58 0.05
N VAL A 118 -18.66 -3.72 1.02
CA VAL A 118 -18.96 -2.28 0.94
C VAL A 118 -17.68 -1.53 1.28
N LEU A 119 -17.23 -0.71 0.34
CA LEU A 119 -16.07 0.16 0.52
C LEU A 119 -16.37 1.26 1.54
N GLN A 120 -15.32 1.79 2.16
CA GLN A 120 -15.42 3.05 2.89
C GLN A 120 -15.69 4.23 1.96
N ASP A 121 -16.23 5.30 2.51
CA ASP A 121 -16.45 6.54 1.78
C ASP A 121 -15.09 7.10 1.34
N ASN A 122 -14.97 7.43 0.04
CA ASN A 122 -13.72 7.87 -0.60
C ASN A 122 -12.55 6.87 -0.46
N SER A 123 -12.85 5.57 -0.37
CA SER A 123 -11.83 4.52 -0.34
C SER A 123 -10.85 4.65 -1.52
N PRO A 124 -9.54 4.44 -1.31
CA PRO A 124 -8.55 4.39 -2.38
C PRO A 124 -8.55 3.04 -3.13
N ALA A 125 -9.62 2.26 -2.95
CA ALA A 125 -9.76 0.91 -3.46
C ALA A 125 -11.10 0.72 -4.18
N PHE A 126 -11.19 -0.35 -4.95
CA PHE A 126 -12.40 -0.81 -5.62
C PHE A 126 -12.53 -2.33 -5.52
N ILE A 127 -13.75 -2.84 -5.70
CA ILE A 127 -14.03 -4.28 -5.69
C ILE A 127 -14.30 -4.73 -7.12
N LYS A 128 -13.58 -5.76 -7.57
CA LYS A 128 -13.77 -6.43 -8.86
C LYS A 128 -13.81 -7.93 -8.63
N SER A 129 -14.87 -8.60 -9.11
CA SER A 129 -15.06 -10.04 -8.92
C SER A 129 -14.89 -10.49 -7.47
N GLU A 130 -15.48 -9.74 -6.52
CA GLU A 130 -15.38 -9.95 -5.06
C GLU A 130 -13.97 -9.78 -4.44
N VAL A 131 -12.99 -9.33 -5.22
CA VAL A 131 -11.62 -9.06 -4.75
C VAL A 131 -11.41 -7.55 -4.63
N LEU A 132 -10.78 -7.13 -3.53
CA LEU A 132 -10.47 -5.74 -3.24
C LEU A 132 -9.09 -5.36 -3.81
N TYR A 133 -9.03 -4.30 -4.61
CA TYR A 133 -7.81 -3.78 -5.23
C TYR A 133 -7.64 -2.30 -4.96
N LEU A 134 -6.41 -1.80 -4.88
CA LEU A 134 -6.17 -0.35 -4.89
C LEU A 134 -6.48 0.24 -6.27
N CYS A 135 -6.97 1.46 -6.31
CA CYS A 135 -7.19 2.20 -7.56
C CYS A 135 -5.91 2.34 -8.39
N SER A 136 -4.74 2.33 -7.73
CA SER A 136 -3.41 2.38 -8.34
C SER A 136 -2.84 1.02 -8.75
N ASP A 137 -3.55 -0.09 -8.54
CA ASP A 137 -3.07 -1.42 -8.88
C ASP A 137 -3.20 -1.66 -10.39
N THR A 138 -2.07 -1.61 -11.09
CA THR A 138 -2.00 -1.79 -12.54
C THR A 138 -1.80 -3.24 -12.96
N SER A 139 -1.92 -4.21 -12.04
CA SER A 139 -1.90 -5.63 -12.42
C SER A 139 -3.03 -5.93 -13.40
N GLU A 140 -2.81 -6.93 -14.25
CA GLU A 140 -3.78 -7.34 -15.27
C GLU A 140 -5.13 -7.73 -14.64
N ASP A 141 -5.08 -8.39 -13.47
CA ASP A 141 -6.26 -8.80 -12.72
C ASP A 141 -7.04 -7.61 -12.16
N ALA A 142 -6.35 -6.62 -11.57
CA ALA A 142 -6.99 -5.43 -11.02
C ALA A 142 -7.53 -4.53 -12.13
N GLY A 143 -6.68 -4.12 -13.07
CA GLY A 143 -7.02 -3.15 -14.13
C GLY A 143 -7.14 -1.71 -13.64
N GLY A 144 -6.56 -1.38 -12.49
CA GLY A 144 -6.43 -0.01 -11.99
C GLY A 144 -5.50 0.84 -12.85
N LYS A 145 -5.30 2.11 -12.44
CA LYS A 145 -4.51 3.08 -13.20
C LYS A 145 -3.40 3.64 -12.35
N GLU A 146 -2.21 3.69 -12.92
CA GLU A 146 -1.03 4.22 -12.25
C GLU A 146 -1.31 5.60 -11.67
N ASN A 147 -0.80 5.85 -10.46
CA ASN A 147 -0.95 7.12 -9.74
C ASN A 147 -2.40 7.54 -9.45
N CYS A 148 -3.38 6.64 -9.60
CA CYS A 148 -4.75 6.90 -9.21
C CYS A 148 -4.95 6.71 -7.70
N GLY A 149 -5.40 7.77 -7.02
CA GLY A 149 -5.63 7.78 -5.58
C GLY A 149 -7.03 7.34 -5.18
N THR A 150 -8.07 7.77 -5.91
CA THR A 150 -9.45 7.31 -5.71
C THR A 150 -10.11 7.05 -7.05
N CYS A 151 -11.08 6.15 -7.09
CA CYS A 151 -11.70 5.71 -8.33
C CYS A 151 -13.17 5.31 -8.13
N THR A 152 -13.89 5.24 -9.24
CA THR A 152 -15.17 4.55 -9.31
C THR A 152 -15.02 3.33 -10.20
N TYR A 153 -15.65 2.25 -9.78
CA TYR A 153 -15.74 1.01 -10.53
C TYR A 153 -17.20 0.57 -10.54
N ALA A 154 -17.78 0.45 -11.73
CA ALA A 154 -19.17 0.02 -11.87
C ALA A 154 -19.30 -0.87 -13.10
N PRO A 155 -20.17 -1.89 -13.05
CA PRO A 155 -20.54 -2.60 -14.26
C PRO A 155 -21.22 -1.62 -15.23
N THR A 156 -20.88 -1.64 -16.52
CA THR A 156 -21.58 -0.88 -17.55
C THR A 156 -23.05 -1.30 -17.57
N PRO A 157 -23.98 -0.34 -17.55
CA PRO A 157 -25.36 -0.62 -17.89
C PRO A 157 -25.42 -1.13 -19.34
N GLY A 158 -25.77 -2.40 -19.54
CA GLY A 158 -26.08 -2.98 -20.87
C GLY A 158 -25.01 -3.85 -21.54
N GLY A 159 -23.97 -4.31 -20.83
CA GLY A 159 -23.00 -5.27 -21.38
C GLY A 159 -23.54 -6.69 -21.46
N ASN A 160 -24.28 -7.05 -22.53
CA ASN A 160 -24.51 -8.46 -22.84
C ASN A 160 -23.16 -9.13 -23.15
N SER A 161 -22.81 -10.17 -22.41
CA SER A 161 -21.67 -11.04 -22.68
C SER A 161 -21.86 -11.77 -24.01
N GLY A 162 -21.21 -11.28 -25.06
CA GLY A 162 -21.18 -11.98 -26.34
C GLY A 162 -20.18 -11.36 -27.31
N GLY A 163 -19.01 -11.96 -27.46
CA GLY A 163 -18.10 -11.63 -28.56
C GLY A 163 -16.66 -12.08 -28.38
N ASN A 164 -16.25 -13.13 -29.11
CA ASN A 164 -14.87 -13.39 -29.48
C ASN A 164 -14.41 -12.32 -30.47
N GLY A 165 -13.38 -11.53 -30.12
CA GLY A 165 -12.76 -10.58 -31.05
C GLY A 165 -11.62 -9.81 -30.37
N GLY A 166 -10.39 -9.98 -30.88
CA GLY A 166 -9.20 -9.32 -30.37
C GLY A 166 -9.30 -7.79 -30.45
N SER A 167 -9.49 -7.16 -29.30
CA SER A 167 -9.31 -5.73 -29.07
C SER A 167 -8.72 -5.58 -27.67
N THR A 168 -7.62 -4.85 -27.53
CA THR A 168 -6.88 -4.62 -26.27
C THR A 168 -7.59 -3.68 -25.30
N THR A 169 -8.90 -3.48 -25.47
CA THR A 169 -9.76 -2.69 -24.59
C THR A 169 -10.75 -3.63 -23.91
N SER A 170 -10.52 -3.83 -22.61
CA SER A 170 -11.44 -4.31 -21.57
C SER A 170 -12.59 -5.21 -22.03
N ARG A 171 -12.50 -6.50 -21.67
CA ARG A 171 -13.64 -7.44 -21.68
C ARG A 171 -14.90 -6.74 -21.16
N ALA A 172 -15.92 -6.76 -22.00
CA ALA A 172 -17.18 -6.03 -21.88
C ALA A 172 -17.76 -6.10 -20.47
N GLY A 173 -18.06 -4.92 -19.90
CA GLY A 173 -18.98 -4.88 -18.77
C GLY A 173 -18.62 -3.97 -17.61
N GLU A 174 -17.45 -3.35 -17.52
CA GLU A 174 -17.02 -2.65 -16.30
C GLU A 174 -16.27 -1.35 -16.62
N VAL A 175 -16.71 -0.23 -16.06
CA VAL A 175 -16.11 1.11 -16.22
C VAL A 175 -15.29 1.43 -14.98
N PHE A 176 -13.96 1.45 -15.16
CA PHE A 176 -13.05 2.06 -14.20
C PHE A 176 -12.86 3.54 -14.54
N THR A 177 -12.99 4.42 -13.56
CA THR A 177 -12.68 5.85 -13.72
C THR A 177 -11.88 6.35 -12.53
N CYS A 178 -10.70 6.90 -12.80
CA CYS A 178 -9.93 7.59 -11.78
C CYS A 178 -10.61 8.93 -11.43
N LYS A 179 -10.84 9.16 -10.13
CA LYS A 179 -11.50 10.37 -9.61
C LYS A 179 -10.50 11.39 -9.07
N SER A 180 -9.43 10.92 -8.44
CA SER A 180 -8.33 11.77 -7.99
C SER A 180 -7.01 11.03 -8.10
N CYS A 181 -5.93 11.78 -8.28
CA CYS A 181 -4.59 11.21 -8.32
C CYS A 181 -3.93 11.17 -6.94
N LEU A 182 -2.85 10.41 -6.83
CA LEU A 182 -1.94 10.43 -5.70
C LEU A 182 -1.27 11.81 -5.55
N PRO A 183 -0.79 12.16 -4.33
CA PRO A 183 -0.06 13.41 -4.12
C PRO A 183 1.12 13.54 -5.10
N GLY A 184 1.27 14.71 -5.70
CA GLY A 184 2.27 14.99 -6.73
C GLY A 184 1.78 14.79 -8.16
N PHE A 185 0.51 14.40 -8.36
CA PHE A 185 -0.06 14.13 -9.68
C PHE A 185 -1.38 14.88 -9.91
N GLY A 186 -1.65 15.21 -11.17
CA GLY A 186 -2.90 15.82 -11.66
C GLY A 186 -3.58 14.95 -12.70
N LEU A 187 -4.91 15.06 -12.80
CA LEU A 187 -5.70 14.39 -13.85
C LEU A 187 -5.57 15.19 -15.15
N VAL A 188 -4.90 14.63 -16.14
CA VAL A 188 -4.56 15.29 -17.41
C VAL A 188 -5.23 14.57 -18.58
N GLY A 189 -5.76 15.34 -19.52
CA GLY A 189 -6.43 14.86 -20.72
C GLY A 189 -7.94 15.15 -20.69
N GLU A 190 -8.52 15.42 -21.87
CA GLU A 190 -9.94 15.71 -22.00
C GLU A 190 -10.78 14.42 -22.03
N ASN A 191 -10.36 13.45 -22.84
CA ASN A 191 -11.06 12.18 -23.05
C ASN A 191 -10.41 10.99 -22.33
N ASP A 192 -9.07 10.97 -22.27
CA ASP A 192 -8.28 9.90 -21.63
C ASP A 192 -7.59 10.41 -20.36
N LYS A 193 -8.40 10.78 -19.36
CA LYS A 193 -7.90 11.32 -18.08
C LYS A 193 -6.93 10.35 -17.42
N THR A 194 -5.67 10.77 -17.31
CA THR A 194 -4.59 9.99 -16.68
C THR A 194 -3.88 10.82 -15.61
N CYS A 195 -3.35 10.15 -14.59
CA CYS A 195 -2.62 10.82 -13.52
C CYS A 195 -1.17 11.05 -13.93
N LYS A 196 -0.81 12.32 -14.16
CA LYS A 196 0.53 12.73 -14.57
C LYS A 196 1.21 13.59 -13.50
N ALA A 197 2.53 13.49 -13.42
CA ALA A 197 3.31 14.17 -12.41
C ALA A 197 3.21 15.69 -12.58
N CYS A 198 3.03 16.40 -11.47
CA CYS A 198 3.04 17.85 -11.47
C CYS A 198 4.46 18.37 -11.69
N THR A 199 4.59 19.37 -12.57
CA THR A 199 5.88 20.01 -12.87
C THR A 199 6.27 21.04 -11.81
N VAL A 200 5.28 21.57 -11.07
CA VAL A 200 5.51 22.51 -9.97
C VAL A 200 6.06 21.78 -8.75
N GLN A 201 7.24 22.20 -8.29
CA GLN A 201 7.87 21.62 -7.08
C GLN A 201 6.95 21.76 -5.86
N ASN A 202 6.89 20.70 -5.03
CA ASN A 202 6.05 20.63 -3.82
C ASN A 202 4.54 20.80 -4.07
N CYS A 203 4.10 20.61 -5.32
CA CYS A 203 2.68 20.59 -5.64
C CYS A 203 2.05 19.28 -5.20
N LYS A 204 0.94 19.36 -4.45
CA LYS A 204 0.14 18.20 -4.05
C LYS A 204 -0.78 17.74 -5.17
N THR A 205 -1.42 18.68 -5.87
CA THR A 205 -2.30 18.43 -7.02
C THR A 205 -2.19 19.60 -7.99
N CYS A 206 -2.01 19.30 -9.27
CA CYS A 206 -1.99 20.28 -10.36
C CYS A 206 -3.23 20.15 -11.24
N ASP A 207 -3.49 21.20 -12.01
CA ASP A 207 -4.55 21.24 -13.01
C ASP A 207 -4.20 20.35 -14.23
N THR A 208 -5.08 20.34 -15.22
CA THR A 208 -4.99 19.51 -16.44
C THR A 208 -3.74 19.79 -17.29
N ASP A 209 -2.97 20.84 -17.00
CA ASP A 209 -1.78 21.25 -17.74
C ASP A 209 -0.44 20.87 -17.08
N GLU A 210 -0.48 20.21 -15.90
CA GLU A 210 0.67 19.84 -15.06
C GLU A 210 1.49 21.01 -14.49
N LYS A 211 1.22 22.24 -14.95
CA LYS A 211 2.01 23.46 -14.72
C LYS A 211 1.37 24.40 -13.72
N THR A 212 0.06 24.28 -13.53
CA THR A 212 -0.69 25.10 -12.60
C THR A 212 -0.96 24.31 -11.32
N CYS A 213 -0.40 24.74 -10.19
CA CYS A 213 -0.59 24.02 -8.94
C CYS A 213 -1.88 24.44 -8.21
N SER A 214 -2.81 23.51 -8.00
CA SER A 214 -4.08 23.76 -7.34
C SER A 214 -3.99 23.65 -5.81
N ALA A 215 -3.05 22.85 -5.29
CA ALA A 215 -2.78 22.75 -3.85
C ALA A 215 -1.31 22.36 -3.60
N CYS A 216 -0.68 22.96 -2.59
CA CYS A 216 0.69 22.63 -2.18
C CYS A 216 0.71 21.52 -1.11
N LEU A 217 1.80 20.76 -1.06
CA LEU A 217 2.07 19.85 0.06
C LEU A 217 2.25 20.65 1.36
N PRO A 218 1.76 20.17 2.51
CA PRO A 218 2.02 20.82 3.78
C PRO A 218 3.54 20.81 4.07
N PRO A 219 4.09 21.86 4.70
CA PRO A 219 5.47 21.82 5.17
C PRO A 219 5.62 20.67 6.17
N SER A 220 6.62 19.80 5.96
CA SER A 220 6.92 18.68 6.86
C SER A 220 7.10 19.21 8.29
N ALA A 221 6.27 18.77 9.23
CA ALA A 221 6.23 19.32 10.57
C ALA A 221 7.51 19.01 11.36
N ARG A 222 8.28 20.06 11.76
CA ARG A 222 9.07 20.10 13.01
C ARG A 222 9.38 21.55 13.45
N PRO A 223 9.79 21.76 14.72
CA PRO A 223 8.99 22.39 15.77
C PRO A 223 9.12 23.92 15.85
N THR A 224 8.01 24.55 16.24
CA THR A 224 7.92 25.87 16.89
C THR A 224 8.79 26.99 16.32
N THR A 225 8.38 27.54 15.17
CA THR A 225 8.60 28.96 14.87
C THR A 225 7.26 29.62 14.54
N PRO A 226 7.02 30.84 15.04
CA PRO A 226 5.73 31.50 14.89
C PRO A 226 5.41 31.74 13.40
N PRO A 227 4.12 31.69 13.01
CA PRO A 227 3.74 31.82 11.61
C PRO A 227 4.12 33.22 11.09
N LEU A 228 4.96 33.26 10.05
CA LEU A 228 5.15 34.47 9.26
C LEU A 228 3.85 34.76 8.48
N PRO A 229 3.49 36.04 8.30
CA PRO A 229 2.22 36.41 7.70
C PRO A 229 2.19 36.03 6.22
N SER A 230 1.09 35.37 5.84
CA SER A 230 0.47 35.29 4.51
C SER A 230 1.30 35.86 3.34
N ARG A 231 1.80 34.97 2.46
CA ARG A 231 2.33 35.33 1.13
C ARG A 231 1.66 34.48 0.04
N PRO A 232 1.59 34.98 -1.19
CA PRO A 232 0.39 35.03 -2.00
C PRO A 232 0.09 33.68 -2.65
N ALA A 233 -1.19 33.43 -2.89
CA ALA A 233 -1.67 32.38 -3.78
C ALA A 233 -1.35 32.73 -5.25
N SER A 234 -0.07 32.69 -5.64
CA SER A 234 0.29 32.49 -7.04
C SER A 234 0.61 31.00 -7.18
N CYS A 235 -0.23 30.32 -7.94
CA CYS A 235 -0.15 28.89 -8.24
C CYS A 235 1.06 28.52 -9.12
N ASP A 236 1.91 29.49 -9.46
CA ASP A 236 3.10 29.32 -10.30
C ASP A 236 4.26 28.66 -9.53
N SER A 237 4.26 28.73 -8.18
CA SER A 237 5.29 28.06 -7.38
C SER A 237 4.87 27.81 -5.92
N CYS A 238 4.95 26.56 -5.46
CA CYS A 238 4.84 26.24 -4.03
C CYS A 238 6.15 26.52 -3.29
N PRO A 239 6.10 27.00 -2.03
CA PRO A 239 7.29 27.28 -1.25
C PRO A 239 8.17 26.04 -1.10
N ARG A 240 9.48 26.22 -1.25
CA ARG A 240 10.47 25.16 -1.00
C ARG A 240 10.53 24.88 0.50
N THR A 241 10.53 23.61 0.89
CA THR A 241 10.88 23.19 2.25
C THR A 241 12.33 23.65 2.51
N ALA A 242 12.54 24.56 3.45
CA ALA A 242 13.89 24.98 3.81
C ALA A 242 14.65 23.78 4.41
N PRO A 243 15.91 23.53 4.02
CA PRO A 243 16.73 22.52 4.70
C PRO A 243 16.90 22.90 6.17
N PRO A 244 17.08 21.93 7.10
CA PRO A 244 17.37 22.25 8.49
C PRO A 244 18.62 23.12 8.54
N THR A 245 18.48 24.38 8.91
CA THR A 245 19.61 25.27 9.13
C THR A 245 20.43 24.69 10.28
N SER A 246 21.59 24.10 9.97
CA SER A 246 22.60 23.81 10.96
C SER A 246 22.97 25.14 11.63
N VAL A 247 22.60 25.28 12.91
CA VAL A 247 23.00 26.41 13.74
C VAL A 247 24.52 26.31 13.90
N ARG A 248 25.28 26.97 13.02
CA ARG A 248 26.70 27.22 13.23
C ARG A 248 26.81 28.17 14.43
N ALA A 249 27.08 27.63 15.61
CA ALA A 249 27.49 28.39 16.77
C ALA A 249 28.71 29.25 16.39
N ARG A 250 28.54 30.58 16.29
CA ARG A 250 29.67 31.52 16.24
C ARG A 250 30.34 31.52 17.60
N LEU A 251 31.42 30.74 17.76
CA LEU A 251 32.39 30.96 18.83
C LEU A 251 32.95 32.38 18.68
N HIS A 252 32.60 33.26 19.61
CA HIS A 252 33.27 34.54 19.78
C HIS A 252 34.72 34.25 20.22
N ARG A 253 35.70 34.66 19.40
CA ARG A 253 37.08 34.82 19.87
C ARG A 253 37.08 35.98 20.86
N VAL A 254 37.39 35.68 22.12
CA VAL A 254 37.91 36.67 23.07
C VAL A 254 39.40 36.76 22.77
N SER A 255 39.85 37.96 22.39
CA SER A 255 41.28 38.30 22.33
C SER A 255 41.74 38.61 23.76
N ASP A 256 42.81 37.94 24.20
CA ASP A 256 43.77 38.49 25.17
C ASP A 256 44.89 39.20 24.39
#